data_AF-T1HBM4-F1
#
_entry.id   AF-T1HBM4-F1
#
_cell.length_a   1.000
_cell.length_b   1.000
_cell.length_c   1.000
_cell.angle_alpha   90.00
_cell.angle_beta   90.00
_cell.angle_gamma   90.00
#
_symmetry.space_group_name_H-M   'P 1'
#
loop_
_entity.id
_entity.type
_entity.pdbx_description
1 polymer ?
#
loop_
_entity_poly.entity_id
_entity_poly.type
_entity_poly.pdbx_seq_one_letter_code
_entity_poly.pdbx_strand_id
1 'polypeptide(L)'
;MECIIQVFPDDFHLATLSPFLRSCAQLQTGVNVKNVVISLIDRLATYSQTPEVINSPEISQLFDVFSEQVSAIIRTRVDLPTEDMISLQVSLANLALKCYPERVDYVDKVLETTNKIFERLQLTRVEYSGQISREVTRLLCIPVQAYNNILTVLKLQHFTPLLNILDLQGRKNMATFIVNNALNNNTLIGTPEEVDSILIMISPLIFDQEDKDILEQDPEDFAEEQGLLGRFIHHLKSDVPDQQYLILSNAKKHFLKGGDKRIKHTLPALVFQAYQLAFRYFRIKDEDELWEKKCLKIFEYCHKTILALVKAEYAELSIRLFLQGTLAIGEIRFENYETIAYEFLSQAFTGYEDDVSDSKSQLGLITLLVGTFERLSCFSDADIEPVRTQCVLAASKLLKKPDQCRGVCTSAHLLWSGKNHDGKQIKLY
;
A
#
# COMPACT_ATOMS: atom_id res chain seq x y z
N MET A 1 0.38 -13.28 45.78
CA MET A 1 -0.12 -12.12 45.03
C MET A 1 -1.21 -12.51 44.05
N GLU A 2 -0.95 -13.46 43.14
CA GLU A 2 -1.96 -13.89 42.16
C GLU A 2 -3.25 -14.46 42.78
N CYS A 3 -3.15 -15.24 43.88
CA CYS A 3 -4.35 -15.69 44.61
C CYS A 3 -5.19 -14.53 45.17
N ILE A 4 -4.57 -13.39 45.51
CA ILE A 4 -5.31 -12.20 45.97
C ILE A 4 -6.12 -11.65 44.80
N ILE A 5 -5.50 -11.54 43.62
CA ILE A 5 -6.19 -11.12 42.40
C ILE A 5 -7.35 -12.07 42.13
N GLN A 6 -7.14 -13.38 42.15
CA GLN A 6 -8.16 -14.38 41.80
C GLN A 6 -9.32 -14.47 42.80
N VAL A 7 -9.06 -14.41 44.11
CA VAL A 7 -10.05 -14.69 45.15
C VAL A 7 -10.91 -13.47 45.49
N PHE A 8 -10.34 -12.27 45.49
CA PHE A 8 -11.08 -11.07 45.90
C PHE A 8 -11.88 -10.44 44.74
N PRO A 9 -13.04 -9.80 45.01
CA PRO A 9 -13.85 -9.11 44.00
C PRO A 9 -13.16 -7.91 43.36
N ASP A 10 -13.64 -7.50 42.19
CA ASP A 10 -13.01 -6.46 41.37
C ASP A 10 -13.04 -5.07 42.01
N ASP A 11 -14.12 -4.74 42.74
CA ASP A 11 -14.26 -3.46 43.46
C ASP A 11 -13.15 -3.24 44.49
N PHE A 12 -12.73 -4.31 45.17
CA PHE A 12 -11.63 -4.23 46.14
C PHE A 12 -10.30 -3.93 45.43
N HIS A 13 -10.06 -4.54 44.27
CA HIS A 13 -8.85 -4.29 43.48
C HIS A 13 -8.83 -2.87 42.95
N LEU A 14 -9.98 -2.34 42.53
CA LEU A 14 -10.12 -0.98 42.03
C LEU A 14 -9.82 0.05 43.14
N ALA A 15 -10.38 -0.14 44.34
CA ALA A 15 -10.14 0.73 45.49
C ALA A 15 -8.69 0.65 46.04
N THR A 16 -8.01 -0.49 45.89
CA THR A 16 -6.67 -0.75 46.49
C THR A 16 -5.55 -0.86 45.46
N LEU A 17 -5.79 -0.41 44.23
CA LEU A 17 -4.89 -0.56 43.08
C LEU A 17 -3.50 0.04 43.31
N SER A 18 -3.44 1.27 43.83
CA SER A 18 -2.18 1.97 44.11
C SER A 18 -1.34 1.28 45.19
N PRO A 19 -1.88 0.96 46.39
CA PRO A 19 -1.17 0.15 47.38
C PRO A 19 -0.69 -1.20 46.83
N PHE A 20 -1.55 -1.92 46.11
CA PHE A 20 -1.22 -3.24 45.58
C PHE A 20 -0.04 -3.20 44.59
N LEU A 21 -0.05 -2.27 43.63
CA LEU A 21 1.02 -2.14 42.64
C LEU A 21 2.34 -1.65 43.27
N ARG A 22 2.28 -0.78 44.29
CA ARG A 22 3.47 -0.43 45.08
C ARG A 22 4.05 -1.63 45.81
N SER A 23 3.21 -2.49 46.38
CA SER A 23 3.66 -3.75 46.97
C SER A 23 4.27 -4.68 45.92
N CYS A 24 3.75 -4.71 44.69
CA CYS A 24 4.36 -5.46 43.58
C CYS A 24 5.78 -4.97 43.25
N ALA A 25 6.04 -3.67 43.35
CA ALA A 25 7.39 -3.11 43.16
C ALA A 25 8.38 -3.58 44.25
N GLN A 26 7.90 -3.86 45.46
CA GLN A 26 8.70 -4.26 46.63
C GLN A 26 8.92 -5.78 46.77
N LEU A 27 8.34 -6.59 45.88
CA LEU A 27 8.52 -8.04 45.91
C LEU A 27 10.00 -8.43 45.70
N GLN A 28 10.36 -9.66 46.08
CA GLN A 28 11.70 -10.20 45.81
C GLN A 28 12.00 -10.27 44.30
N THR A 29 13.28 -10.13 43.94
CA THR A 29 13.76 -10.03 42.55
C THR A 29 13.43 -11.28 41.71
N GLY A 30 13.42 -12.47 42.30
CA GLY A 30 13.06 -13.72 41.62
C GLY A 30 11.56 -13.94 41.34
N VAL A 31 10.69 -13.04 41.80
CA VAL A 31 9.24 -13.17 41.56
C VAL A 31 8.88 -12.60 40.19
N ASN A 32 8.13 -13.38 39.39
CA ASN A 32 7.61 -12.96 38.10
C ASN A 32 6.46 -11.94 38.30
N VAL A 33 6.82 -10.65 38.36
CA VAL A 33 5.86 -9.55 38.52
C VAL A 33 5.06 -9.30 37.25
N LYS A 34 5.60 -9.63 36.07
CA LYS A 34 4.89 -9.48 34.79
C LYS A 34 3.52 -10.16 34.84
N ASN A 35 3.49 -11.45 35.14
CA ASN A 35 2.25 -12.23 35.09
C ASN A 35 1.21 -11.69 36.10
N VAL A 36 1.65 -11.27 37.28
CA VAL A 36 0.77 -10.71 38.31
C VAL A 36 0.12 -9.42 37.83
N VAL A 37 0.89 -8.51 37.24
CA VAL A 37 0.38 -7.20 36.77
C VAL A 37 -0.50 -7.38 35.53
N ILE A 38 -0.12 -8.24 34.57
CA ILE A 38 -0.94 -8.54 33.38
C ILE A 38 -2.29 -9.14 33.81
N SER A 39 -2.29 -10.15 34.70
CA SER A 39 -3.54 -10.75 35.19
C SER A 39 -4.46 -9.73 35.86
N LEU A 40 -3.91 -8.76 36.59
CA LEU A 40 -4.72 -7.69 37.19
C LEU A 40 -5.29 -6.74 36.13
N ILE A 41 -4.48 -6.32 35.15
CA ILE A 41 -4.90 -5.43 34.06
C ILE A 41 -6.01 -6.10 33.23
N ASP A 42 -5.82 -7.36 32.82
CA ASP A 42 -6.80 -8.07 31.99
C ASP A 42 -8.14 -8.28 32.72
N ARG A 43 -8.07 -8.57 34.02
CA ARG A 43 -9.25 -8.73 34.88
C ARG A 43 -10.03 -7.41 34.99
N LEU A 44 -9.35 -6.30 35.28
CA LEU A 44 -10.01 -4.99 35.36
C LEU A 44 -10.45 -4.44 34.00
N ALA A 45 -9.72 -4.74 32.93
CA ALA A 45 -10.16 -4.43 31.57
C ALA A 45 -11.49 -5.12 31.25
N THR A 46 -11.64 -6.39 31.65
CA THR A 46 -12.89 -7.14 31.47
C THR A 46 -13.99 -6.58 32.36
N TYR A 47 -13.68 -6.27 33.62
CA TYR A 47 -14.64 -5.66 34.55
C TYR A 47 -15.19 -4.32 34.03
N SER A 48 -14.32 -3.50 33.41
CA SER A 48 -14.70 -2.19 32.87
C SER A 48 -15.72 -2.23 31.73
N GLN A 49 -15.90 -3.39 31.09
CA GLN A 49 -16.89 -3.58 30.03
C GLN A 49 -18.30 -3.92 30.58
N THR A 50 -18.44 -4.08 31.89
CA THR A 50 -19.72 -4.41 32.53
C THR A 50 -20.62 -3.17 32.57
N PRO A 51 -21.89 -3.25 32.11
CA PRO A 51 -22.76 -2.07 31.90
C PRO A 51 -23.00 -1.20 33.14
N GLU A 52 -22.91 -1.77 34.33
CA GLU A 52 -23.06 -1.05 35.60
C GLU A 52 -21.86 -0.15 35.94
N VAL A 53 -20.70 -0.41 35.34
CA VAL A 53 -19.41 0.19 35.74
C VAL A 53 -18.84 1.13 34.66
N ILE A 54 -19.28 1.02 33.40
CA ILE A 54 -18.75 1.78 32.23
C ILE A 54 -18.62 3.30 32.48
N ASN A 55 -19.45 3.89 33.34
CA ASN A 55 -19.47 5.33 33.63
C ASN A 55 -18.90 5.71 35.01
N SER A 56 -18.18 4.81 35.70
CA SER A 56 -17.62 5.13 37.00
C SER A 56 -16.40 6.07 36.86
N PRO A 57 -16.25 7.08 37.73
CA PRO A 57 -15.11 8.00 37.69
C PRO A 57 -13.77 7.30 37.97
N GLU A 58 -13.82 6.17 38.69
CA GLU A 58 -12.64 5.37 39.02
C GLU A 58 -12.10 4.62 37.80
N ILE A 59 -12.98 4.18 36.90
CA ILE A 59 -12.57 3.65 35.60
C ILE A 59 -12.00 4.77 34.74
N SER A 60 -12.48 6.02 34.83
CA SER A 60 -11.92 7.11 34.02
C SER A 60 -10.43 7.39 34.30
N GLN A 61 -9.91 7.04 35.48
CA GLN A 61 -8.51 7.27 35.87
C GLN A 61 -7.66 5.99 35.84
N LEU A 62 -8.26 4.84 35.55
CA LEU A 62 -7.63 3.52 35.64
C LEU A 62 -6.34 3.45 34.80
N PHE A 63 -6.38 3.95 33.57
CA PHE A 63 -5.20 3.98 32.70
C PHE A 63 -4.08 4.84 33.28
N ASP A 64 -4.37 6.04 33.79
CA ASP A 64 -3.34 6.94 34.30
C ASP A 64 -2.65 6.36 35.54
N VAL A 65 -3.41 5.75 36.45
CA VAL A 65 -2.85 5.05 37.62
C VAL A 65 -1.98 3.88 37.18
N PHE A 66 -2.46 3.02 36.28
CA PHE A 66 -1.67 1.89 35.79
C PHE A 66 -0.41 2.34 35.04
N SER A 67 -0.51 3.36 34.19
CA SER A 67 0.61 3.91 33.42
C SER A 67 1.72 4.43 34.35
N GLU A 68 1.36 5.16 35.41
CA GLU A 68 2.30 5.66 36.41
C GLU A 68 2.94 4.52 37.22
N GLN A 69 2.12 3.60 37.74
CA GLN A 69 2.61 2.51 38.58
C GLN A 69 3.46 1.49 37.79
N VAL A 70 3.09 1.15 36.56
CA VAL A 70 3.92 0.30 35.69
C VAL A 70 5.25 0.98 35.38
N SER A 71 5.23 2.29 35.10
CA SER A 71 6.47 3.07 34.92
C SER A 71 7.33 3.06 36.18
N ALA A 72 6.73 3.15 37.37
CA ALA A 72 7.44 3.04 38.64
C ALA A 72 8.07 1.65 38.82
N ILE A 73 7.32 0.57 38.56
CA ILE A 73 7.82 -0.81 38.64
C ILE A 73 9.04 -0.99 37.71
N ILE A 74 8.96 -0.50 36.47
CA ILE A 74 10.03 -0.56 35.47
C ILE A 74 11.27 0.26 35.88
N ARG A 75 11.11 1.31 36.70
CA ARG A 75 12.23 2.12 37.21
C ARG A 75 12.87 1.51 38.45
N THR A 76 12.07 0.93 39.34
CA THR A 76 12.56 0.36 40.60
C THR A 76 13.22 -1.01 40.39
N ARG A 77 12.72 -1.82 39.47
CA ARG A 77 13.28 -3.14 39.18
C ARG A 77 14.31 -3.10 38.06
N VAL A 78 15.59 -3.11 38.43
CA VAL A 78 16.72 -3.16 37.50
C VAL A 78 16.84 -4.54 36.83
N ASP A 79 16.43 -5.61 37.51
CA ASP A 79 16.55 -7.00 37.04
C ASP A 79 15.44 -7.43 36.06
N LEU A 80 14.50 -6.55 35.72
CA LEU A 80 13.38 -6.89 34.85
C LEU A 80 13.86 -7.01 33.39
N PRO A 81 13.65 -8.16 32.71
CA PRO A 81 13.97 -8.30 31.30
C PRO A 81 13.24 -7.27 30.44
N THR A 82 13.88 -6.83 29.35
CA THR A 82 13.30 -5.84 28.43
C THR A 82 12.03 -6.35 27.75
N GLU A 83 11.96 -7.65 27.44
CA GLU A 83 10.76 -8.33 26.95
C GLU A 83 9.57 -8.21 27.93
N ASP A 84 9.84 -8.30 29.23
CA ASP A 84 8.81 -8.20 30.26
C ASP A 84 8.34 -6.74 30.42
N MET A 85 9.26 -5.77 30.29
CA MET A 85 8.89 -4.35 30.25
C MET A 85 7.93 -4.05 29.10
N ILE A 86 8.20 -4.58 27.91
CA ILE A 86 7.36 -4.36 26.71
C ILE A 86 6.05 -5.12 26.85
N SER A 87 6.06 -6.34 27.39
CA SER A 87 4.84 -7.11 27.67
C SER A 87 3.85 -6.34 28.58
N LEU A 88 4.37 -5.59 29.55
CA LEU A 88 3.55 -4.69 30.37
C LEU A 88 3.01 -3.50 29.57
N GLN A 89 3.76 -2.97 28.61
CA GLN A 89 3.25 -1.94 27.70
C GLN A 89 2.15 -2.49 26.77
N VAL A 90 2.30 -3.74 26.28
CA VAL A 90 1.27 -4.43 25.48
C VAL A 90 -0.04 -4.56 26.28
N SER A 91 0.01 -4.95 27.55
CA SER A 91 -1.20 -5.03 28.37
C SER A 91 -1.83 -3.65 28.63
N LEU A 92 -1.01 -2.60 28.83
CA LEU A 92 -1.50 -1.21 28.93
C LEU A 92 -2.16 -0.72 27.64
N ALA A 93 -1.61 -1.03 26.47
CA ALA A 93 -2.22 -0.68 25.18
C ALA A 93 -3.57 -1.36 24.99
N ASN A 94 -3.67 -2.64 25.34
CA ASN A 94 -4.94 -3.38 25.31
C ASN A 94 -5.97 -2.81 26.29
N LEU A 95 -5.54 -2.42 27.50
CA LEU A 95 -6.41 -1.74 28.47
C LEU A 95 -6.92 -0.42 27.89
N ALA A 96 -6.02 0.41 27.35
CA ALA A 96 -6.39 1.70 26.76
C ALA A 96 -7.46 1.55 25.68
N LEU A 97 -7.29 0.58 24.78
CA LEU A 97 -8.23 0.35 23.67
C LEU A 97 -9.55 -0.28 24.12
N LYS A 98 -9.54 -1.16 25.13
CA LYS A 98 -10.76 -1.80 25.64
C LYS A 98 -11.60 -0.84 26.47
N CYS A 99 -10.95 0.00 27.30
CA CYS A 99 -11.63 0.91 28.21
C CYS A 99 -11.94 2.27 27.56
N TYR A 100 -11.10 2.75 26.63
CA TYR A 100 -11.21 4.09 26.04
C TYR A 100 -10.95 4.05 24.52
N PRO A 101 -11.84 3.42 23.74
CA PRO A 101 -11.64 3.25 22.30
C PRO A 101 -11.52 4.59 21.53
N GLU A 102 -12.11 5.68 22.04
CA GLU A 102 -12.06 7.00 21.41
C GLU A 102 -10.76 7.78 21.72
N ARG A 103 -10.03 7.40 22.78
CA ARG A 103 -8.88 8.16 23.31
C ARG A 103 -7.56 7.65 22.73
N VAL A 104 -7.23 8.14 21.54
CA VAL A 104 -5.98 7.81 20.84
C VAL A 104 -4.73 8.21 21.64
N ASP A 105 -4.82 9.29 22.42
CA ASP A 105 -3.72 9.83 23.23
C ASP A 105 -3.15 8.82 24.24
N TYR A 106 -3.99 7.94 24.78
CA TYR A 106 -3.54 6.93 25.74
C TYR A 106 -2.68 5.87 25.09
N VAL A 107 -3.03 5.45 23.88
CA VAL A 107 -2.20 4.52 23.11
C VAL A 107 -0.89 5.19 22.73
N ASP A 108 -0.92 6.45 22.26
CA ASP A 108 0.31 7.18 21.92
C ASP A 108 1.23 7.37 23.14
N LYS A 109 0.67 7.61 24.33
CA LYS A 109 1.42 7.66 25.60
C LYS A 109 2.10 6.33 25.92
N VAL A 110 1.47 5.19 25.63
CA VAL A 110 2.12 3.85 25.77
C VAL A 110 3.27 3.69 24.76
N LEU A 111 3.11 4.17 23.54
CA LEU A 111 4.17 4.14 22.53
C LEU A 111 5.33 5.08 22.93
N GLU A 112 5.03 6.26 23.48
CA GLU A 112 6.01 7.20 24.01
C GLU A 112 6.82 6.59 25.17
N THR A 113 6.15 5.97 26.15
CA THR A 113 6.85 5.30 27.27
C THR A 113 7.72 4.17 26.77
N THR A 114 7.27 3.43 25.75
CA THR A 114 8.07 2.36 25.12
C THR A 114 9.31 2.93 24.42
N ASN A 115 9.19 4.02 23.67
CA ASN A 115 10.34 4.71 23.07
C ASN A 115 11.36 5.15 24.14
N LYS A 116 10.89 5.77 25.24
CA LYS A 116 11.76 6.18 26.36
C LYS A 116 12.48 4.99 27.01
N ILE A 117 11.84 3.81 27.06
CA ILE A 117 12.49 2.58 27.54
C ILE A 117 13.63 2.18 26.59
N PHE A 118 13.42 2.22 25.28
CA PHE A 118 14.46 1.90 24.29
C PHE A 118 15.62 2.90 24.31
N GLU A 119 15.34 4.20 24.40
CA GLU A 119 16.36 5.25 24.52
C GLU A 119 17.23 5.06 25.76
N ARG A 120 16.60 4.76 26.91
CA ARG A 120 17.32 4.51 28.18
C ARG A 120 18.24 3.28 28.09
N LEU A 121 17.83 2.27 27.34
CA LEU A 121 18.58 1.03 27.15
C LEU A 121 19.58 1.10 25.99
N GLN A 122 19.61 2.22 25.24
CA GLN A 122 20.44 2.42 24.05
C GLN A 122 20.25 1.32 22.99
N LEU A 123 19.04 0.79 22.87
CA LEU A 123 18.70 -0.22 21.87
C LEU A 123 18.44 0.46 20.52
N THR A 124 19.39 0.33 19.60
CA THR A 124 19.34 0.97 18.28
C THR A 124 18.72 0.08 17.20
N ARG A 125 18.78 -1.24 17.36
CA ARG A 125 18.25 -2.22 16.41
C ARG A 125 17.79 -3.48 17.12
N VAL A 126 16.62 -3.99 16.75
CA VAL A 126 16.05 -5.22 17.29
C VAL A 126 15.92 -6.25 16.17
N GLU A 127 16.56 -7.41 16.35
CA GLU A 127 16.51 -8.53 15.41
C GLU A 127 15.15 -9.23 15.41
N TYR A 128 14.64 -9.57 14.23
CA TYR A 128 13.31 -10.14 14.03
C TYR A 128 13.06 -11.42 14.83
N SER A 129 14.07 -12.28 14.94
CA SER A 129 14.00 -13.58 15.62
C SER A 129 13.94 -13.46 17.16
N GLY A 130 14.31 -12.30 17.70
CA GLY A 130 14.38 -12.05 19.14
C GLY A 130 13.01 -11.96 19.81
N GLN A 131 12.94 -12.30 21.10
CA GLN A 131 11.71 -12.18 21.90
C GLN A 131 11.24 -10.71 21.99
N ILE A 132 12.17 -9.76 22.08
CA ILE A 132 11.90 -8.32 22.07
C ILE A 132 11.16 -7.91 20.79
N SER A 133 11.61 -8.38 19.62
CA SER A 133 10.95 -8.09 18.33
C SER A 133 9.50 -8.58 18.33
N ARG A 134 9.24 -9.78 18.84
CA ARG A 134 7.88 -10.35 18.90
C ARG A 134 6.96 -9.48 19.75
N GLU A 135 7.42 -9.03 20.92
CA GLU A 135 6.61 -8.18 21.79
C GLU A 135 6.42 -6.76 21.23
N VAL A 136 7.44 -6.18 20.57
CA VAL A 136 7.28 -4.88 19.86
C VAL A 136 6.32 -4.99 18.70
N THR A 137 6.45 -6.04 17.89
CA THR A 137 5.55 -6.34 16.77
C THR A 137 4.12 -6.48 17.28
N ARG A 138 3.92 -7.22 18.39
CA ARG A 138 2.62 -7.36 19.04
C ARG A 138 2.08 -6.00 19.51
N LEU A 139 2.91 -5.16 20.14
CA LEU A 139 2.51 -3.82 20.57
C LEU A 139 2.05 -2.95 19.39
N LEU A 140 2.75 -3.00 18.25
CA LEU A 140 2.41 -2.22 17.05
C LEU A 140 1.21 -2.79 16.29
N CYS A 141 0.96 -4.10 16.34
CA CYS A 141 -0.23 -4.72 15.74
C CYS A 141 -1.54 -4.30 16.44
N ILE A 142 -1.50 -4.10 17.74
CA ILE A 142 -2.68 -3.75 18.57
C ILE A 142 -3.43 -2.51 18.05
N PRO A 143 -2.82 -1.31 17.88
CA PRO A 143 -3.52 -0.15 17.36
C PRO A 143 -4.01 -0.34 15.93
N VAL A 144 -3.25 -1.04 15.08
CA VAL A 144 -3.64 -1.31 13.69
C VAL A 144 -4.90 -2.19 13.63
N GLN A 145 -4.99 -3.22 14.48
CA GLN A 145 -6.16 -4.10 14.58
C GLN A 145 -7.36 -3.42 15.22
N ALA A 146 -7.14 -2.62 16.25
CA ALA A 146 -8.24 -2.05 17.03
C ALA A 146 -8.94 -0.91 16.29
N TYR A 147 -8.17 0.00 15.68
CA TYR A 147 -8.77 1.16 15.00
C TYR A 147 -9.35 0.83 13.63
N ASN A 148 -8.86 -0.24 12.97
CA ASN A 148 -9.27 -0.63 11.62
C ASN A 148 -9.14 0.50 10.56
N ASN A 149 -8.39 1.54 10.87
CA ASN A 149 -8.17 2.68 10.02
C ASN A 149 -6.70 3.10 10.09
N ILE A 150 -6.00 3.04 8.96
CA ILE A 150 -4.59 3.42 8.89
C ILE A 150 -4.39 4.92 9.18
N LEU A 151 -5.39 5.76 8.88
CA LEU A 151 -5.31 7.21 9.08
C LEU A 151 -5.30 7.59 10.56
N THR A 152 -5.95 6.81 11.43
CA THR A 152 -5.85 7.02 12.89
C THR A 152 -4.50 6.56 13.43
N VAL A 153 -3.93 5.50 12.84
CA VAL A 153 -2.57 5.04 13.20
C VAL A 153 -1.53 6.10 12.82
N LEU A 154 -1.68 6.80 11.68
CA LEU A 154 -0.80 7.90 11.29
C LEU A 154 -0.77 9.06 12.30
N LYS A 155 -1.84 9.26 13.08
CA LYS A 155 -1.89 10.32 14.11
C LYS A 155 -1.01 10.00 15.33
N LEU A 156 -0.61 8.74 15.50
CA LEU A 156 0.28 8.31 16.57
C LEU A 156 1.71 8.74 16.26
N GLN A 157 2.17 9.81 16.92
CA GLN A 157 3.48 10.41 16.66
C GLN A 157 4.62 9.44 16.98
N HIS A 158 4.41 8.58 17.97
CA HIS A 158 5.41 7.67 18.50
C HIS A 158 5.42 6.28 17.83
N PHE A 159 4.54 6.05 16.85
CA PHE A 159 4.47 4.79 16.10
C PHE A 159 5.64 4.62 15.13
N THR A 160 5.93 5.64 14.31
CA THR A 160 7.01 5.59 13.30
C THR A 160 8.40 5.40 13.92
N PRO A 161 8.77 6.08 15.04
CA PRO A 161 10.03 5.82 15.72
C PRO A 161 10.19 4.35 16.16
N LEU A 162 9.15 3.74 16.74
CA LEU A 162 9.19 2.33 17.15
C LEU A 162 9.36 1.37 15.97
N LEU A 163 8.67 1.67 14.86
CA LEU A 163 8.81 0.88 13.63
C LEU A 163 10.25 0.90 13.12
N ASN A 164 10.95 2.03 13.23
CA ASN A 164 12.33 2.17 12.75
C ASN A 164 13.38 1.42 13.60
N ILE A 165 13.03 1.00 14.82
CA ILE A 165 13.92 0.20 15.68
C ILE A 165 13.98 -1.27 15.20
N LEU A 166 12.92 -1.75 14.54
CA LEU A 166 12.88 -3.10 13.98
C LEU A 166 13.84 -3.24 12.79
N ASP A 167 14.41 -4.43 12.63
CA ASP A 167 15.18 -4.77 11.44
C ASP A 167 14.31 -4.81 10.16
N LEU A 168 14.95 -5.04 9.01
CA LEU A 168 14.25 -5.05 7.72
C LEU A 168 13.11 -6.08 7.67
N GLN A 169 13.32 -7.28 8.23
CA GLN A 169 12.33 -8.35 8.22
C GLN A 169 11.12 -8.01 9.10
N GLY A 170 11.34 -7.49 10.31
CA GLY A 170 10.26 -7.00 11.18
C GLY A 170 9.48 -5.86 10.54
N ARG A 171 10.18 -4.90 9.92
CA ARG A 171 9.53 -3.78 9.22
C ARG A 171 8.74 -4.22 7.98
N LYS A 172 9.24 -5.20 7.20
CA LYS A 172 8.49 -5.80 6.08
C LYS A 172 7.21 -6.48 6.57
N ASN A 173 7.30 -7.30 7.60
CA ASN A 173 6.13 -7.98 8.17
C ASN A 173 5.08 -6.99 8.71
N MET A 174 5.53 -5.94 9.41
CA MET A 174 4.64 -4.88 9.87
C MET A 174 4.02 -4.10 8.71
N ALA A 175 4.79 -3.76 7.67
CA ALA A 175 4.28 -3.08 6.50
C ALA A 175 3.22 -3.93 5.77
N THR A 176 3.46 -5.24 5.60
CA THR A 176 2.49 -6.18 5.01
C THR A 176 1.22 -6.26 5.85
N PHE A 177 1.36 -6.26 7.17
CA PHE A 177 0.23 -6.25 8.09
C PHE A 177 -0.62 -4.98 7.97
N ILE A 178 0.05 -3.82 7.91
CA ILE A 178 -0.59 -2.50 7.75
C ILE A 178 -1.33 -2.41 6.41
N VAL A 179 -0.71 -2.85 5.31
CA VAL A 179 -1.33 -2.88 3.98
C VAL A 179 -2.55 -3.81 3.98
N ASN A 180 -2.44 -5.02 4.52
CA ASN A 180 -3.58 -5.94 4.61
C ASN A 180 -4.74 -5.39 5.45
N ASN A 181 -4.45 -4.72 6.57
CA ASN A 181 -5.49 -4.06 7.36
C ASN A 181 -6.22 -2.97 6.55
N ALA A 182 -5.48 -2.12 5.84
CA ALA A 182 -6.05 -1.09 4.99
C ALA A 182 -6.92 -1.67 3.86
N LEU A 183 -6.46 -2.77 3.24
CA LEU A 183 -7.21 -3.49 2.20
C LEU A 183 -8.49 -4.13 2.75
N ASN A 184 -8.40 -4.84 3.87
CA ASN A 184 -9.54 -5.56 4.46
C ASN A 184 -10.64 -4.60 4.94
N ASN A 185 -10.26 -3.43 5.44
CA ASN A 185 -11.19 -2.43 5.95
C ASN A 185 -11.64 -1.40 4.90
N ASN A 186 -11.18 -1.52 3.64
CA ASN A 186 -11.48 -0.57 2.57
C ASN A 186 -11.19 0.89 2.90
N THR A 187 -10.11 1.15 3.63
CA THR A 187 -9.72 2.52 4.00
C THR A 187 -9.25 3.27 2.76
N LEU A 188 -9.90 4.38 2.42
CA LEU A 188 -9.52 5.25 1.31
C LEU A 188 -8.57 6.35 1.82
N ILE A 189 -7.50 6.59 1.06
CA ILE A 189 -6.50 7.61 1.39
C ILE A 189 -6.66 8.75 0.40
N GLY A 190 -7.16 9.89 0.89
CA GLY A 190 -7.68 10.98 0.07
C GLY A 190 -6.77 12.19 -0.07
N THR A 191 -5.67 12.27 0.69
CA THR A 191 -4.76 13.43 0.67
C THR A 191 -3.33 13.04 0.30
N PRO A 192 -2.60 13.91 -0.44
CA PRO A 192 -1.23 13.61 -0.84
C PRO A 192 -0.27 13.47 0.34
N GLU A 193 -0.53 14.14 1.47
CA GLU A 193 0.27 14.07 2.70
C GLU A 193 0.10 12.73 3.43
N GLU A 194 -1.13 12.21 3.51
CA GLU A 194 -1.39 10.89 4.06
C GLU A 194 -0.73 9.80 3.20
N VAL A 195 -0.80 9.93 1.87
CA VAL A 195 -0.13 8.99 0.95
C VAL A 195 1.38 9.01 1.16
N ASP A 196 2.00 10.18 1.25
CA ASP A 196 3.45 10.29 1.49
C ASP A 196 3.84 9.62 2.81
N SER A 197 3.09 9.91 3.88
CA SER A 197 3.33 9.35 5.21
C SER A 197 3.20 7.83 5.25
N ILE A 198 2.16 7.27 4.60
CA ILE A 198 1.96 5.81 4.54
C ILE A 198 3.04 5.15 3.69
N LEU A 199 3.38 5.72 2.53
CA LEU A 199 4.43 5.16 1.66
C LEU A 199 5.81 5.18 2.33
N ILE A 200 6.08 6.17 3.18
CA ILE A 200 7.29 6.18 4.04
C ILE A 200 7.21 5.06 5.08
N MET A 201 6.06 4.87 5.72
CA MET A 201 5.84 3.80 6.71
C MET A 201 6.01 2.40 6.11
N ILE A 202 5.52 2.17 4.89
CA ILE A 202 5.66 0.88 4.17
C ILE A 202 6.87 0.84 3.23
N SER A 203 7.81 1.77 3.38
CA SER A 203 9.03 1.87 2.56
C SER A 203 9.82 0.55 2.41
N PRO A 204 9.88 -0.37 3.39
CA PRO A 204 10.56 -1.66 3.21
C PRO A 204 9.98 -2.52 2.08
N LEU A 205 8.67 -2.39 1.79
CA LEU A 205 8.00 -3.08 0.68
C LEU A 205 8.20 -2.35 -0.66
N ILE A 206 8.52 -1.06 -0.63
CA ILE A 206 8.65 -0.22 -1.83
C ILE A 206 10.04 -0.31 -2.43
N PHE A 207 11.11 -0.12 -1.65
CA PHE A 207 12.50 -0.24 -2.13
C PHE A 207 13.36 -1.09 -1.20
N ASP A 208 14.41 -1.70 -1.76
CA ASP A 208 15.41 -2.43 -0.98
C ASP A 208 16.23 -1.43 -0.16
N GLN A 209 16.27 -1.62 1.16
CA GLN A 209 17.18 -0.85 2.02
C GLN A 209 18.54 -1.55 2.05
N GLU A 210 19.62 -0.80 2.30
CA GLU A 210 21.03 -1.24 2.24
C GLU A 210 21.42 -2.36 3.24
N ASP A 211 20.46 -2.93 3.96
CA ASP A 211 20.68 -4.08 4.83
C ASP A 211 21.07 -5.29 3.98
N LYS A 212 22.36 -5.65 4.07
CA LYS A 212 23.08 -6.65 3.26
C LYS A 212 22.57 -8.10 3.38
N ASP A 213 21.50 -8.33 4.14
CA ASP A 213 20.91 -9.66 4.31
C ASP A 213 19.84 -9.89 3.24
N ILE A 214 20.29 -10.00 2.00
CA ILE A 214 19.49 -10.53 0.90
C ILE A 214 19.38 -12.03 1.15
N LEU A 215 18.47 -12.43 2.05
CA LEU A 215 17.88 -13.75 1.99
C LEU A 215 17.23 -13.86 0.60
N GLU A 216 17.54 -14.92 -0.14
CA GLU A 216 16.80 -15.26 -1.36
C GLU A 216 15.31 -15.36 -0.97
N GLN A 217 14.54 -14.30 -1.26
CA GLN A 217 13.10 -14.34 -1.10
C GLN A 217 12.54 -15.28 -2.15
N ASP A 218 11.61 -16.14 -1.73
CA ASP A 218 10.86 -16.97 -2.66
C ASP A 218 10.19 -16.08 -3.72
N PRO A 219 10.37 -16.35 -5.02
CA PRO A 219 9.72 -15.58 -6.07
C PRO A 219 8.18 -15.52 -5.93
N GLU A 220 7.55 -16.55 -5.34
CA GLU A 220 6.10 -16.55 -5.09
C GLU A 220 5.73 -15.57 -3.98
N ASP A 221 6.40 -15.64 -2.82
CA ASP A 221 6.18 -14.71 -1.70
C ASP A 221 6.41 -13.26 -2.13
N PHE A 222 7.48 -13.01 -2.90
CA PHE A 222 7.76 -11.68 -3.45
C PHE A 222 6.64 -11.20 -4.38
N ALA A 223 6.11 -12.08 -5.23
CA ALA A 223 5.00 -11.73 -6.13
C ALA A 223 3.71 -11.43 -5.36
N GLU A 224 3.43 -12.16 -4.27
CA GLU A 224 2.30 -11.87 -3.38
C GLU A 224 2.45 -10.51 -2.70
N GLU A 225 3.62 -10.22 -2.12
CA GLU A 225 3.94 -8.92 -1.50
C GLU A 225 3.71 -7.75 -2.48
N GLN A 226 4.24 -7.87 -3.71
CA GLN A 226 4.08 -6.84 -4.73
C GLN A 226 2.65 -6.77 -5.28
N GLY A 227 1.93 -7.89 -5.31
CA GLY A 227 0.50 -7.95 -5.61
C GLY A 227 -0.35 -7.19 -4.58
N LEU A 228 0.00 -7.28 -3.29
CA LEU A 228 -0.64 -6.51 -2.22
C LEU A 228 -0.43 -5.00 -2.42
N LEU A 229 0.78 -4.57 -2.78
CA LEU A 229 1.03 -3.16 -3.12
C LEU A 229 0.24 -2.71 -4.35
N GLY A 230 0.16 -3.55 -5.38
CA GLY A 230 -0.68 -3.29 -6.55
C GLY A 230 -2.15 -3.07 -6.19
N ARG A 231 -2.70 -3.89 -5.27
CA ARG A 231 -4.05 -3.72 -4.73
C ARG A 231 -4.16 -2.46 -3.88
N PHE A 232 -3.17 -2.17 -3.04
CA PHE A 232 -3.16 -1.01 -2.16
C PHE A 232 -3.21 0.32 -2.93
N ILE A 233 -2.56 0.38 -4.10
CA ILE A 233 -2.64 1.54 -4.99
C ILE A 233 -4.10 1.90 -5.29
N HIS A 234 -4.99 0.92 -5.46
CA HIS A 234 -6.42 1.17 -5.71
C HIS A 234 -7.17 1.88 -4.58
N HIS A 235 -6.63 1.87 -3.35
CA HIS A 235 -7.17 2.58 -2.19
C HIS A 235 -6.68 4.02 -2.07
N LEU A 236 -5.67 4.42 -2.87
CA LEU A 236 -5.20 5.80 -3.01
C LEU A 236 -6.20 6.59 -3.87
N LYS A 237 -7.32 7.00 -3.26
CA LYS A 237 -8.44 7.63 -3.97
C LYS A 237 -8.95 8.85 -3.22
N SER A 238 -8.98 9.97 -3.93
CA SER A 238 -9.61 11.22 -3.52
C SER A 238 -10.86 11.50 -4.34
N ASP A 239 -11.84 12.14 -3.70
CA ASP A 239 -13.03 12.67 -4.37
C ASP A 239 -12.73 13.92 -5.19
N VAL A 240 -11.59 14.59 -4.98
CA VAL A 240 -11.19 15.75 -5.77
C VAL A 240 -10.24 15.30 -6.88
N PRO A 241 -10.58 15.49 -8.18
CA PRO A 241 -9.75 15.04 -9.30
C PRO A 241 -8.32 15.61 -9.29
N ASP A 242 -8.14 16.88 -8.90
CA ASP A 242 -6.82 17.51 -8.84
C ASP A 242 -5.96 16.92 -7.71
N GLN A 243 -6.57 16.63 -6.55
CA GLN A 243 -5.88 15.92 -5.47
C GLN A 243 -5.51 14.50 -5.88
N GLN A 244 -6.39 13.81 -6.63
CA GLN A 244 -6.07 12.49 -7.18
C GLN A 244 -4.81 12.52 -8.06
N TYR A 245 -4.65 13.55 -8.90
CA TYR A 245 -3.44 13.68 -9.72
C TYR A 245 -2.17 13.89 -8.87
N LEU A 246 -2.26 14.67 -7.79
CA LEU A 246 -1.15 14.87 -6.85
C LEU A 246 -0.80 13.58 -6.10
N ILE A 247 -1.80 12.82 -5.67
CA ILE A 247 -1.65 11.50 -5.04
C ILE A 247 -0.89 10.56 -5.98
N LEU A 248 -1.32 10.43 -7.24
CA LEU A 248 -0.66 9.57 -8.22
C LEU A 248 0.78 10.03 -8.49
N SER A 249 0.99 11.34 -8.59
CA SER A 249 2.32 11.93 -8.79
C SER A 249 3.27 11.65 -7.63
N ASN A 250 2.80 11.75 -6.38
CA ASN A 250 3.60 11.44 -5.20
C ASN A 250 3.84 9.93 -5.07
N ALA A 251 2.82 9.11 -5.28
CA ALA A 251 2.95 7.65 -5.27
C ALA A 251 4.02 7.18 -6.29
N LYS A 252 3.98 7.70 -7.52
CA LYS A 252 4.98 7.39 -8.55
C LYS A 252 6.41 7.69 -8.09
N LYS A 253 6.66 8.81 -7.42
CA LYS A 253 8.01 9.17 -6.94
C LYS A 253 8.57 8.13 -5.97
N HIS A 254 7.71 7.53 -5.14
CA HIS A 254 8.12 6.46 -4.22
C HIS A 254 8.31 5.13 -4.95
N PHE A 255 7.34 4.71 -5.78
CA PHE A 255 7.42 3.43 -6.48
C PHE A 255 8.55 3.33 -7.50
N LEU A 256 8.97 4.45 -8.11
CA LEU A 256 10.14 4.48 -9.00
C LEU A 256 11.46 4.17 -8.28
N LYS A 257 11.54 4.33 -6.95
CA LYS A 257 12.72 3.95 -6.16
C LYS A 257 12.82 2.44 -5.94
N GLY A 258 11.76 1.68 -6.25
CA GLY A 258 11.67 0.26 -5.94
C GLY A 258 12.50 -0.69 -6.79
N GLY A 259 13.13 -0.18 -7.85
CA GLY A 259 13.92 -0.99 -8.78
C GLY A 259 13.07 -1.86 -9.70
N ASP A 260 13.75 -2.50 -10.66
CA ASP A 260 13.12 -3.10 -11.84
C ASP A 260 12.15 -4.23 -11.49
N LYS A 261 12.49 -5.07 -10.51
CA LYS A 261 11.67 -6.23 -10.11
C LYS A 261 10.30 -5.84 -9.53
N ARG A 262 10.20 -4.68 -8.87
CA ARG A 262 8.97 -4.23 -8.17
C ARG A 262 8.08 -3.37 -9.06
N ILE A 263 8.69 -2.54 -9.92
CA ILE A 263 7.93 -1.61 -10.77
C ILE A 263 6.99 -2.32 -11.74
N LYS A 264 7.30 -3.56 -12.16
CA LYS A 264 6.42 -4.36 -13.03
C LYS A 264 5.04 -4.65 -12.42
N HIS A 265 4.91 -4.63 -11.10
CA HIS A 265 3.66 -4.90 -10.40
C HIS A 265 2.91 -3.62 -10.01
N THR A 266 3.65 -2.57 -9.64
CA THR A 266 3.08 -1.34 -9.06
C THR A 266 2.76 -0.28 -10.11
N LEU A 267 3.62 -0.07 -11.11
CA LEU A 267 3.41 0.96 -12.12
C LEU A 267 2.19 0.72 -13.01
N PRO A 268 1.83 -0.52 -13.42
CA PRO A 268 0.60 -0.75 -14.16
C PRO A 268 -0.65 -0.29 -13.39
N ALA A 269 -0.71 -0.51 -12.08
CA ALA A 269 -1.81 -0.07 -11.25
C ALA A 269 -1.94 1.47 -11.24
N LEU A 270 -0.82 2.18 -11.14
CA LEU A 270 -0.79 3.65 -11.25
C LEU A 270 -1.26 4.15 -12.63
N VAL A 271 -0.82 3.49 -13.71
CA VAL A 271 -1.23 3.83 -15.08
C VAL A 271 -2.73 3.64 -15.25
N PHE A 272 -3.30 2.52 -14.78
CA PHE A 272 -4.74 2.31 -14.83
C PHE A 272 -5.53 3.31 -14.00
N GLN A 273 -5.07 3.68 -12.81
CA GLN A 273 -5.70 4.75 -12.04
C GLN A 273 -5.62 6.11 -12.74
N ALA A 274 -4.50 6.41 -13.40
CA ALA A 274 -4.35 7.61 -14.19
C ALA A 274 -5.32 7.62 -15.39
N TYR A 275 -5.50 6.49 -16.09
CA TYR A 275 -6.52 6.38 -17.14
C TYR A 275 -7.95 6.56 -16.58
N GLN A 276 -8.26 5.98 -15.42
CA GLN A 276 -9.55 6.21 -14.75
C GLN A 276 -9.75 7.69 -14.39
N LEU A 277 -8.69 8.39 -13.96
CA LEU A 277 -8.72 9.82 -13.70
C LEU A 277 -8.98 10.62 -14.99
N ALA A 278 -8.38 10.25 -16.12
CA ALA A 278 -8.65 10.89 -17.40
C ALA A 278 -10.13 10.72 -17.81
N PHE A 279 -10.71 9.53 -17.65
CA PHE A 279 -12.14 9.32 -17.86
C PHE A 279 -13.02 10.09 -16.87
N ARG A 280 -12.54 10.32 -15.65
CA ARG A 280 -13.25 11.15 -14.67
C ARG A 280 -13.31 12.60 -15.14
N TYR A 281 -12.20 13.16 -15.60
CA TYR A 281 -12.17 14.51 -16.20
C TYR A 281 -13.09 14.62 -17.41
N PHE A 282 -13.10 13.61 -18.27
CA PHE A 282 -14.01 13.57 -19.42
C PHE A 282 -15.50 13.62 -19.02
N ARG A 283 -15.88 12.97 -17.90
CA ARG A 283 -17.26 13.00 -17.38
C ARG A 283 -17.67 14.37 -16.81
N ILE A 284 -16.71 15.15 -16.30
CA ILE A 284 -16.94 16.49 -15.72
C ILE A 284 -16.50 17.61 -16.67
N LYS A 285 -16.41 17.33 -17.98
CA LYS A 285 -15.93 18.27 -19.00
C LYS A 285 -16.72 19.58 -19.05
N ASP A 286 -18.00 19.56 -18.66
CA ASP A 286 -18.87 20.73 -18.65
C ASP A 286 -18.63 21.63 -17.42
N GLU A 287 -17.96 21.11 -16.39
CA GLU A 287 -17.67 21.82 -15.13
C GLU A 287 -16.25 22.41 -15.09
N ASP A 288 -15.30 21.85 -15.85
CA ASP A 288 -13.89 22.24 -15.84
C ASP A 288 -13.41 22.66 -17.24
N GLU A 289 -13.27 23.96 -17.49
CA GLU A 289 -12.80 24.50 -18.78
C GLU A 289 -11.37 24.03 -19.16
N LEU A 290 -10.57 23.59 -18.19
CA LEU A 290 -9.19 23.14 -18.39
C LEU A 290 -9.06 21.61 -18.47
N TRP A 291 -10.16 20.87 -18.57
CA TRP A 291 -10.17 19.40 -18.57
C TRP A 291 -9.24 18.81 -19.65
N GLU A 292 -9.19 19.41 -20.85
CA GLU A 292 -8.34 18.94 -21.96
C GLU A 292 -6.85 19.03 -21.62
N LYS A 293 -6.41 20.16 -21.06
CA LYS A 293 -5.02 20.35 -20.62
C LYS A 293 -4.66 19.41 -19.47
N LYS A 294 -5.61 19.10 -18.59
CA LYS A 294 -5.42 18.12 -17.51
C LYS A 294 -5.32 16.70 -18.06
N CYS A 295 -6.17 16.31 -19.02
CA CYS A 295 -6.07 15.04 -19.73
C CYS A 295 -4.70 14.89 -20.42
N LEU A 296 -4.22 15.92 -21.12
CA LEU A 296 -2.90 15.92 -21.74
C LEU A 296 -1.79 15.64 -20.72
N LYS A 297 -1.79 16.34 -19.57
CA LYS A 297 -0.83 16.10 -18.48
C LYS A 297 -0.91 14.68 -17.92
N ILE A 298 -2.11 14.10 -17.81
CA ILE A 298 -2.30 12.72 -17.34
C ILE A 298 -1.70 11.73 -18.35
N PHE A 299 -1.90 11.92 -19.65
CA PHE A 299 -1.32 11.04 -20.66
C PHE A 299 0.19 11.21 -20.77
N GLU A 300 0.74 12.41 -20.61
CA GLU A 300 2.20 12.60 -20.45
C GLU A 300 2.74 11.87 -19.22
N TYR A 301 2.01 11.91 -18.11
CA TYR A 301 2.33 11.16 -16.90
C TYR A 301 2.33 9.65 -17.17
N CYS A 302 1.31 9.12 -17.85
CA CYS A 302 1.24 7.71 -18.23
C CYS A 302 2.40 7.33 -19.15
N HIS A 303 2.67 8.12 -20.19
CA HIS A 303 3.78 7.91 -21.12
C HIS A 303 5.13 7.80 -20.39
N LYS A 304 5.45 8.77 -19.53
CA LYS A 304 6.68 8.75 -18.71
C LYS A 304 6.74 7.56 -17.75
N THR A 305 5.59 7.06 -17.28
CA THR A 305 5.52 5.91 -16.38
C THR A 305 5.74 4.61 -17.14
N ILE A 306 5.16 4.47 -18.32
CA ILE A 306 5.34 3.29 -19.19
C ILE A 306 6.78 3.25 -19.72
N LEU A 307 7.38 4.38 -20.09
CA LEU A 307 8.79 4.43 -20.48
C LEU A 307 9.75 3.94 -19.37
N ALA A 308 9.39 4.08 -18.09
CA ALA A 308 10.17 3.50 -17.01
C ALA A 308 10.12 1.97 -17.01
N LEU A 309 8.98 1.38 -17.43
CA LEU A 309 8.85 -0.08 -17.62
C LEU A 309 9.61 -0.56 -18.86
N VAL A 310 9.63 0.22 -19.94
CA VAL A 310 10.42 -0.07 -21.15
C VAL A 310 11.91 -0.12 -20.79
N LYS A 311 12.40 0.87 -20.03
CA LYS A 311 13.80 0.91 -19.56
C LYS A 311 14.18 -0.27 -18.67
N ALA A 312 13.22 -0.88 -17.98
CA ALA A 312 13.41 -2.07 -17.16
C ALA A 312 13.16 -3.37 -17.94
N GLU A 313 13.18 -3.32 -19.27
CA GLU A 313 13.07 -4.46 -20.19
C GLU A 313 11.73 -5.22 -20.11
N TYR A 314 10.66 -4.57 -19.60
CA TYR A 314 9.31 -5.14 -19.59
C TYR A 314 8.52 -4.76 -20.85
N ALA A 315 9.00 -5.21 -22.01
CA ALA A 315 8.45 -4.85 -23.32
C ALA A 315 6.97 -5.23 -23.50
N GLU A 316 6.60 -6.51 -23.27
CA GLU A 316 5.22 -6.94 -23.53
C GLU A 316 4.18 -6.20 -22.66
N LEU A 317 4.53 -5.94 -21.40
CA LEU A 317 3.67 -5.22 -20.47
C LEU A 317 3.52 -3.76 -20.91
N SER A 318 4.62 -3.13 -21.29
CA SER A 318 4.65 -1.74 -21.76
C SER A 318 3.82 -1.57 -23.03
N ILE A 319 3.95 -2.48 -24.01
CA ILE A 319 3.14 -2.50 -25.23
C ILE A 319 1.65 -2.58 -24.90
N ARG A 320 1.24 -3.51 -24.03
CA ARG A 320 -0.17 -3.62 -23.61
C ARG A 320 -0.68 -2.34 -22.95
N LEU A 321 0.12 -1.67 -22.12
CA LEU A 321 -0.25 -0.41 -21.48
C LEU A 321 -0.33 0.77 -22.45
N PHE A 322 0.56 0.83 -23.44
CA PHE A 322 0.47 1.81 -24.52
C PHE A 322 -0.81 1.61 -25.34
N LEU A 323 -1.14 0.37 -25.71
CA LEU A 323 -2.35 0.07 -26.47
C LEU A 323 -3.64 0.40 -25.71
N GLN A 324 -3.69 0.11 -24.41
CA GLN A 324 -4.81 0.57 -23.57
C GLN A 324 -4.86 2.09 -23.46
N GLY A 325 -3.70 2.76 -23.42
CA GLY A 325 -3.60 4.22 -23.48
C GLY A 325 -4.18 4.78 -24.77
N THR A 326 -3.80 4.22 -25.92
CA THR A 326 -4.35 4.62 -27.23
C THR A 326 -5.87 4.48 -27.28
N LEU A 327 -6.42 3.38 -26.76
CA LEU A 327 -7.89 3.21 -26.67
C LEU A 327 -8.53 4.27 -25.78
N ALA A 328 -7.94 4.54 -24.61
CA ALA A 328 -8.45 5.57 -23.70
C ALA A 328 -8.42 6.98 -24.35
N ILE A 329 -7.34 7.30 -25.07
CA ILE A 329 -7.22 8.57 -25.81
C ILE A 329 -8.30 8.66 -26.90
N GLY A 330 -8.51 7.58 -27.66
CA GLY A 330 -9.48 7.53 -28.75
C GLY A 330 -10.94 7.67 -28.30
N GLU A 331 -11.26 7.29 -27.06
CA GLU A 331 -12.57 7.48 -26.44
C GLU A 331 -12.75 8.91 -25.86
N ILE A 332 -11.72 9.47 -25.22
CA ILE A 332 -11.80 10.77 -24.54
C ILE A 332 -11.74 11.95 -25.52
N ARG A 333 -10.91 11.87 -26.57
CA ARG A 333 -10.80 12.87 -27.66
C ARG A 333 -10.60 14.32 -27.18
N PHE A 334 -9.59 14.56 -26.34
CA PHE A 334 -9.17 15.90 -25.89
C PHE A 334 -8.25 16.60 -26.92
N GLU A 335 -7.97 17.89 -26.81
CA GLU A 335 -7.10 18.61 -27.76
C GLU A 335 -5.79 17.86 -28.11
N ASN A 336 -5.46 17.76 -29.41
CA ASN A 336 -4.29 17.02 -29.94
C ASN A 336 -4.26 15.52 -29.61
N TYR A 337 -5.40 14.90 -29.32
CA TYR A 337 -5.49 13.46 -29.03
C TYR A 337 -4.89 12.58 -30.14
N GLU A 338 -5.03 12.96 -31.41
CA GLU A 338 -4.60 12.15 -32.56
C GLU A 338 -3.07 11.96 -32.56
N THR A 339 -2.32 13.04 -32.41
CA THR A 339 -0.85 13.02 -32.33
C THR A 339 -0.36 12.17 -31.16
N ILE A 340 -0.99 12.30 -29.98
CA ILE A 340 -0.59 11.55 -28.79
C ILE A 340 -0.96 10.07 -28.92
N ALA A 341 -2.12 9.75 -29.50
CA ALA A 341 -2.52 8.38 -29.80
C ALA A 341 -1.54 7.73 -30.79
N TYR A 342 -1.10 8.47 -31.81
CA TYR A 342 -0.10 8.01 -32.78
C TYR A 342 1.26 7.78 -32.12
N GLU A 343 1.70 8.68 -31.24
CA GLU A 343 2.96 8.51 -30.48
C GLU A 343 2.92 7.24 -29.63
N PHE A 344 1.82 6.99 -28.90
CA PHE A 344 1.65 5.77 -28.10
C PHE A 344 1.69 4.50 -28.97
N LEU A 345 1.04 4.52 -30.14
CA LEU A 345 1.10 3.40 -31.08
C LEU A 345 2.50 3.20 -31.65
N SER A 346 3.17 4.28 -32.05
CA SER A 346 4.54 4.20 -32.58
C SER A 346 5.48 3.58 -31.56
N GLN A 347 5.40 3.99 -30.28
CA GLN A 347 6.19 3.40 -29.19
C GLN A 347 5.86 1.91 -28.99
N ALA A 348 4.59 1.52 -29.11
CA ALA A 348 4.18 0.13 -29.04
C ALA A 348 4.73 -0.72 -30.20
N PHE A 349 4.79 -0.16 -31.42
CA PHE A 349 5.40 -0.84 -32.57
C PHE A 349 6.92 -0.94 -32.44
N THR A 350 7.60 0.11 -31.99
CA THR A 350 9.04 0.08 -31.73
C THR A 350 9.39 -1.00 -30.70
N GLY A 351 8.68 -1.02 -29.57
CA GLY A 351 8.88 -2.09 -28.57
C GLY A 351 8.57 -3.49 -29.10
N TYR A 352 7.61 -3.63 -30.01
CA TYR A 352 7.32 -4.92 -30.66
C TYR A 352 8.46 -5.38 -31.59
N GLU A 353 9.04 -4.46 -32.39
CA GLU A 353 10.08 -4.80 -33.36
C GLU A 353 11.44 -5.02 -32.70
N ASP A 354 11.78 -4.24 -31.67
CA ASP A 354 13.10 -4.24 -31.05
C ASP A 354 13.24 -5.25 -29.90
N ASP A 355 12.21 -5.37 -29.04
CA ASP A 355 12.35 -6.05 -27.75
C ASP A 355 11.63 -7.42 -27.68
N VAL A 356 10.69 -7.71 -28.57
CA VAL A 356 9.89 -8.97 -28.54
C VAL A 356 10.47 -10.01 -29.48
N SER A 357 11.11 -11.03 -28.92
CA SER A 357 11.76 -12.12 -29.69
C SER A 357 10.97 -13.44 -29.74
N ASP A 358 10.13 -13.73 -28.73
CA ASP A 358 9.39 -15.00 -28.70
C ASP A 358 8.28 -15.05 -29.76
N SER A 359 8.27 -16.10 -30.58
CA SER A 359 7.33 -16.26 -31.70
C SER A 359 5.87 -16.34 -31.27
N LYS A 360 5.54 -16.89 -30.08
CA LYS A 360 4.16 -16.94 -29.60
C LYS A 360 3.72 -15.57 -29.09
N SER A 361 4.59 -14.89 -28.33
CA SER A 361 4.36 -13.53 -27.87
C SER A 361 4.22 -12.54 -29.02
N GLN A 362 5.04 -12.66 -30.07
CA GLN A 362 4.93 -11.85 -31.29
C GLN A 362 3.55 -12.01 -31.94
N LEU A 363 3.07 -13.25 -32.15
CA LEU A 363 1.73 -13.49 -32.70
C LEU A 363 0.62 -12.92 -31.79
N GLY A 364 0.76 -13.10 -30.47
CA GLY A 364 -0.20 -12.56 -29.51
C GLY A 364 -0.28 -11.04 -29.53
N LEU A 365 0.87 -10.35 -29.54
CA LEU A 365 0.96 -8.91 -29.55
C LEU A 365 0.53 -8.31 -30.89
N ILE A 366 0.89 -8.89 -32.03
CA ILE A 366 0.42 -8.39 -33.33
C ILE A 366 -1.10 -8.53 -33.46
N THR A 367 -1.68 -9.62 -32.96
CA THR A 367 -3.14 -9.80 -32.93
C THR A 367 -3.79 -8.73 -32.06
N LEU A 368 -3.17 -8.39 -30.92
CA LEU A 368 -3.65 -7.34 -30.02
C LEU A 368 -3.50 -5.94 -30.64
N LEU A 369 -2.39 -5.65 -31.31
CA LEU A 369 -2.16 -4.41 -32.07
C LEU A 369 -3.25 -4.21 -33.13
N VAL A 370 -3.48 -5.24 -33.95
CA VAL A 370 -4.52 -5.23 -34.99
C VAL A 370 -5.91 -5.05 -34.37
N GLY A 371 -6.25 -5.80 -33.32
CA GLY A 371 -7.54 -5.69 -32.64
C GLY A 371 -7.74 -4.34 -31.93
N THR A 372 -6.66 -3.73 -31.42
CA THR A 372 -6.70 -2.36 -30.86
C THR A 372 -7.03 -1.38 -31.97
N PHE A 373 -6.30 -1.46 -33.08
CA PHE A 373 -6.48 -0.57 -34.22
C PHE A 373 -7.86 -0.70 -34.88
N GLU A 374 -8.43 -1.92 -34.94
CA GLU A 374 -9.80 -2.13 -35.42
C GLU A 374 -10.83 -1.34 -34.60
N ARG A 375 -10.62 -1.24 -33.28
CA ARG A 375 -11.54 -0.52 -32.38
C ARG A 375 -11.35 0.99 -32.40
N LEU A 376 -10.17 1.47 -32.80
CA LEU A 376 -9.88 2.90 -32.88
C LEU A 376 -10.71 3.54 -33.99
N SER A 377 -11.26 4.72 -33.68
CA SER A 377 -12.04 5.56 -34.61
C SER A 377 -11.56 7.01 -34.56
N CYS A 378 -10.36 7.23 -34.02
CA CYS A 378 -9.82 8.54 -33.71
C CYS A 378 -8.88 9.09 -34.78
N PHE A 379 -8.29 8.24 -35.63
CA PHE A 379 -7.35 8.69 -36.65
C PHE A 379 -8.06 9.20 -37.90
N SER A 380 -7.44 10.19 -38.53
CA SER A 380 -7.72 10.66 -39.88
C SER A 380 -7.21 9.66 -40.91
N ASP A 381 -7.75 9.73 -42.14
CA ASP A 381 -7.35 8.82 -43.22
C ASP A 381 -5.83 8.87 -43.53
N ALA A 382 -5.17 10.01 -43.23
CA ALA A 382 -3.73 10.19 -43.44
C ALA A 382 -2.86 9.36 -42.49
N ASP A 383 -3.26 9.22 -41.22
CA ASP A 383 -2.52 8.47 -40.20
C ASP A 383 -2.93 6.98 -40.15
N ILE A 384 -4.11 6.66 -40.68
CA ILE A 384 -4.64 5.29 -40.74
C ILE A 384 -3.82 4.39 -41.69
N GLU A 385 -3.49 4.88 -42.88
CA GLU A 385 -2.85 4.07 -43.92
C GLU A 385 -1.41 3.60 -43.57
N PRO A 386 -0.54 4.47 -43.00
CA PRO A 386 0.78 4.05 -42.51
C PRO A 386 0.69 2.95 -41.45
N VAL A 387 -0.21 3.10 -40.47
CA VAL A 387 -0.37 2.14 -39.38
C VAL A 387 -0.88 0.78 -39.90
N ARG A 388 -1.82 0.78 -40.85
CA ARG A 388 -2.26 -0.46 -41.53
C ARG A 388 -1.12 -1.19 -42.22
N THR A 389 -0.34 -0.44 -42.98
CA THR A 389 0.80 -1.00 -43.72
C THR A 389 1.82 -1.57 -42.75
N GLN A 390 2.06 -0.88 -41.63
CA GLN A 390 2.95 -1.36 -40.57
C GLN A 390 2.42 -2.63 -39.89
N CYS A 391 1.13 -2.74 -39.58
CA CYS A 391 0.51 -3.97 -39.08
C CYS A 391 0.70 -5.16 -40.05
N VAL A 392 0.45 -4.95 -41.34
CA VAL A 392 0.62 -5.99 -42.37
C VAL A 392 2.09 -6.40 -42.49
N LEU A 393 3.00 -5.44 -42.48
CA LEU A 393 4.43 -5.67 -42.56
C LEU A 393 4.94 -6.43 -41.33
N ALA A 394 4.54 -6.03 -40.13
CA ALA A 394 4.85 -6.74 -38.89
C ALA A 394 4.30 -8.17 -38.87
N ALA A 395 3.07 -8.39 -39.37
CA ALA A 395 2.50 -9.73 -39.51
C ALA A 395 3.26 -10.59 -40.54
N SER A 396 3.75 -9.99 -41.64
CA SER A 396 4.54 -10.69 -42.65
C SER A 396 5.94 -11.10 -42.17
N LYS A 397 6.50 -10.36 -41.21
CA LYS A 397 7.81 -10.62 -40.59
C LYS A 397 7.81 -11.74 -39.55
N LEU A 398 6.64 -12.28 -39.15
CA LEU A 398 6.57 -13.40 -38.20
C LEU A 398 7.39 -14.60 -38.68
N LEU A 399 8.04 -15.36 -37.80
CA LEU A 399 8.98 -16.39 -38.24
C LEU A 399 8.30 -17.62 -38.88
N LYS A 400 7.15 -18.03 -38.35
CA LYS A 400 6.45 -19.26 -38.74
C LYS A 400 5.38 -19.00 -39.80
N LYS A 401 5.36 -19.78 -40.87
CA LYS A 401 4.38 -19.66 -41.98
C LYS A 401 2.91 -19.72 -41.54
N PRO A 402 2.48 -20.62 -40.61
CA PRO A 402 1.11 -20.61 -40.11
C PRO A 402 0.75 -19.32 -39.37
N ASP A 403 1.70 -18.77 -38.60
CA ASP A 403 1.49 -17.55 -37.81
C ASP A 403 1.50 -16.31 -38.70
N GLN A 404 2.37 -16.26 -39.72
CA GLN A 404 2.31 -15.25 -40.81
C GLN A 404 0.94 -15.24 -41.48
N CYS A 405 0.44 -16.42 -41.88
CA CYS A 405 -0.87 -16.55 -42.53
C CYS A 405 -1.99 -16.03 -41.62
N ARG A 406 -1.99 -16.44 -40.34
CA ARG A 406 -2.96 -15.95 -39.35
C ARG A 406 -2.87 -14.44 -39.16
N GLY A 407 -1.67 -13.90 -38.96
CA GLY A 407 -1.46 -12.47 -38.77
C GLY A 407 -1.94 -11.64 -39.96
N VAL A 408 -1.60 -12.04 -41.19
CA VAL A 408 -2.04 -11.35 -42.41
C VAL A 408 -3.55 -11.45 -42.59
N CYS A 409 -4.17 -12.60 -42.33
CA CYS A 409 -5.62 -12.75 -42.33
C CYS A 409 -6.28 -11.83 -41.30
N THR A 410 -5.73 -11.72 -40.10
CA THR A 410 -6.25 -10.79 -39.08
C THR A 410 -6.12 -9.33 -39.55
N SER A 411 -4.98 -8.96 -40.14
CA SER A 411 -4.76 -7.61 -40.67
C SER A 411 -5.71 -7.26 -41.82
N ALA A 412 -6.26 -8.24 -42.55
CA ALA A 412 -7.28 -7.99 -43.56
C ALA A 412 -8.58 -7.41 -42.96
N HIS A 413 -8.88 -7.67 -41.68
CA HIS A 413 -10.03 -7.03 -41.01
C HIS A 413 -9.87 -5.52 -40.91
N LEU A 414 -8.64 -4.99 -40.84
CA LEU A 414 -8.42 -3.54 -40.80
C LEU A 414 -8.89 -2.82 -42.07
N LEU A 415 -8.93 -3.55 -43.19
CA LEU A 415 -9.39 -3.07 -44.49
C LEU A 415 -10.91 -3.17 -44.65
N TRP A 416 -11.61 -3.90 -43.76
CA TRP A 416 -13.04 -4.18 -43.86
C TRP A 416 -13.86 -3.63 -42.69
N SER A 417 -13.49 -3.96 -41.45
CA SER A 417 -14.20 -3.55 -40.23
C SER A 417 -13.54 -2.37 -39.50
N GLY A 418 -12.37 -1.90 -39.97
CA GLY A 418 -11.73 -0.70 -39.48
C GLY A 418 -12.67 0.51 -39.55
N LYS A 419 -12.76 1.27 -38.45
CA LYS A 419 -13.59 2.48 -38.39
C LYS A 419 -12.80 3.68 -38.89
N ASN A 420 -13.41 4.47 -39.78
CA ASN A 420 -12.91 5.81 -40.10
C ASN A 420 -13.24 6.81 -38.98
N HIS A 421 -12.72 8.04 -39.08
CA HIS A 421 -12.97 9.16 -38.16
C HIS A 421 -14.48 9.35 -37.83
N ASP A 422 -15.37 9.03 -38.78
CA ASP A 422 -16.84 9.07 -38.64
C ASP A 422 -17.47 7.83 -37.98
N GLY A 423 -16.67 6.87 -37.51
CA GLY A 423 -17.15 5.62 -36.91
C GLY A 423 -17.77 4.63 -37.90
N LYS A 424 -17.79 4.95 -39.20
CA LYS A 424 -18.28 4.05 -40.27
C LYS A 424 -17.22 3.01 -40.60
N GLN A 425 -17.66 1.76 -40.78
CA GLN A 425 -16.83 0.69 -41.32
C GLN A 425 -16.40 1.04 -42.74
N ILE A 426 -15.12 0.86 -43.03
CA ILE A 426 -14.57 1.03 -44.37
C ILE A 426 -14.98 -0.19 -45.17
N LYS A 427 -16.12 -0.06 -45.85
CA LYS A 427 -16.48 -1.02 -46.88
C LYS A 427 -15.56 -0.78 -48.07
N LEU A 428 -14.52 -1.60 -48.21
CA LEU A 428 -13.93 -1.79 -49.52
C LEU A 428 -14.98 -2.44 -50.43
N TYR A 429 -15.26 -1.77 -51.54
CA TYR A 429 -15.97 -2.36 -52.68
C TYR A 429 -15.07 -3.35 -53.41
#